data_AF-A0A540MXE4-F1
#
_entry.id   AF-A0A540MXE4-F1
#
_cell.length_a   1.000
_cell.length_b   1.000
_cell.length_c   1.000
_cell.angle_alpha   90.00
_cell.angle_beta   90.00
_cell.angle_gamma   90.00
#
_symmetry.space_group_name_H-M   'P 1'
#
loop_
_entity.id
_entity.type
_entity.pdbx_description
1 polymer ?
#
loop_
_entity_poly.entity_id
_entity_poly.type
_entity_poly.pdbx_seq_one_letter_code
_entity_poly.pdbx_strand_id
1 'polypeptide(L)'
;MCSSTNVIDHQFKLKHFLKASPFQLFRSMAAASSTKIVPQILEGEDDYKDWSVRVKTYLLSKDLWDVVESEPPEQEGVGDFKAWRKNNAEALHAIQLSCGPRTFPSIRDKANTKAAWDTLETLFNREKRRLSMAAAINPIENTGICYENQSIKYI
;
A
#
# COMPACT_ATOMS: atom_id res chain seq x y z
N MET A 1 3.49 30.16 88.98
CA MET A 1 2.12 30.59 88.65
C MET A 1 1.87 30.25 87.20
N CYS A 2 0.86 29.41 86.95
CA CYS A 2 0.33 29.08 85.63
C CYS A 2 -0.12 30.34 84.87
N SER A 3 -0.07 30.30 83.53
CA SER A 3 -1.30 30.11 82.75
C SER A 3 -1.01 30.00 81.25
N SER A 4 -1.55 28.93 80.69
CA SER A 4 -1.55 28.50 79.30
C SER A 4 -2.56 29.27 78.44
N THR A 5 -2.41 29.20 77.12
CA THR A 5 -3.50 28.94 76.14
C THR A 5 -2.84 28.60 74.79
N ASN A 6 -2.79 27.32 74.35
CA ASN A 6 -3.82 26.54 73.62
C ASN A 6 -4.19 27.22 72.27
N VAL A 7 -4.17 26.62 71.09
CA VAL A 7 -4.54 25.26 70.65
C VAL A 7 -3.89 24.96 69.29
N ILE A 8 -3.47 23.70 69.10
CA ILE A 8 -3.10 23.08 67.83
C ILE A 8 -4.39 22.84 67.02
N ASP A 9 -4.47 23.34 65.77
CA ASP A 9 -5.42 22.78 64.79
C ASP A 9 -4.71 22.41 63.48
N HIS A 10 -4.37 21.12 63.44
CA HIS A 10 -4.52 20.20 62.34
C HIS A 10 -4.68 20.77 60.91
N GLN A 11 -3.62 20.63 60.12
CA GLN A 11 -3.66 20.10 58.75
C GLN A 11 -5.05 19.61 58.28
N PHE A 12 -5.75 20.31 57.39
CA PHE A 12 -6.36 19.73 56.18
C PHE A 12 -7.10 20.75 55.28
N LYS A 13 -6.97 20.51 53.97
CA LYS A 13 -7.74 21.05 52.81
C LYS A 13 -7.22 22.38 52.23
N LEU A 14 -6.33 22.32 51.24
CA LEU A 14 -6.61 22.12 49.79
C LEU A 14 -7.55 23.17 49.19
N LYS A 15 -7.12 23.68 48.03
CA LYS A 15 -7.72 24.68 47.13
C LYS A 15 -7.32 26.10 47.55
N HIS A 16 -6.35 26.77 46.91
CA HIS A 16 -6.49 27.27 45.55
C HIS A 16 -5.14 27.78 45.00
N PHE A 17 -4.19 26.88 44.71
CA PHE A 17 -3.02 27.22 43.88
C PHE A 17 -3.47 27.31 42.41
N LEU A 18 -3.93 28.48 41.99
CA LEU A 18 -4.13 28.81 40.57
C LEU A 18 -3.53 30.18 40.27
N LYS A 19 -2.21 30.20 40.06
CA LYS A 19 -1.56 31.13 39.13
C LYS A 19 -0.43 30.39 38.41
N ALA A 20 -0.75 29.27 37.78
CA ALA A 20 0.05 28.73 36.69
C ALA A 20 -0.52 29.29 35.38
N SER A 21 0.36 29.90 34.60
CA SER A 21 0.10 30.58 33.32
C SER A 21 -0.81 29.76 32.38
N PRO A 22 -1.83 30.38 31.74
CA PRO A 22 -2.70 29.68 30.78
C PRO A 22 -2.02 29.38 29.43
N PHE A 23 -0.72 29.68 29.26
CA PHE A 23 -0.07 29.68 27.96
C PHE A 23 1.01 28.62 27.73
N GLN A 24 1.12 27.57 28.55
CA GLN A 24 2.09 26.49 28.27
C GLN A 24 1.45 25.10 28.37
N LEU A 25 0.38 24.91 27.61
CA LEU A 25 0.09 23.61 27.00
C LEU A 25 0.43 23.70 25.52
N PHE A 26 1.73 23.82 25.22
CA PHE A 26 2.25 23.41 23.92
C PHE A 26 2.06 21.90 23.84
N ARG A 27 0.88 21.48 23.38
CA ARG A 27 0.68 20.16 22.80
C ARG A 27 1.57 20.14 21.57
N SER A 28 2.81 19.68 21.74
CA SER A 28 3.64 19.26 20.63
C SER A 28 2.97 18.04 20.01
N MET A 29 2.04 18.27 19.09
CA MET A 29 1.81 17.29 18.04
C MET A 29 2.92 17.53 17.05
N ALA A 30 4.05 16.88 17.27
CA ALA A 30 4.84 16.44 16.13
C ALA A 30 3.87 15.60 15.30
N ALA A 31 3.29 16.19 14.26
CA ALA A 31 2.69 15.41 13.20
C ALA A 31 3.81 14.52 12.73
N ALA A 32 3.77 13.24 13.12
CA ALA A 32 4.62 12.24 12.52
C ALA A 32 4.28 12.30 11.04
N SER A 33 5.11 13.02 10.27
CA SER A 33 5.02 13.03 8.83
C SER A 33 5.28 11.59 8.45
N SER A 34 4.20 10.83 8.21
CA SER A 34 4.31 9.46 7.74
C SER A 34 5.19 9.53 6.51
N THR A 35 6.41 9.02 6.64
CA THR A 35 7.43 9.07 5.60
C THR A 35 6.93 8.15 4.50
N LYS A 36 6.05 8.65 3.64
CA LYS A 36 5.64 7.95 2.45
C LYS A 36 6.89 7.83 1.59
N ILE A 37 7.38 6.59 1.53
CA ILE A 37 8.52 6.15 0.74
C ILE A 37 8.40 6.65 -0.72
N VAL A 38 7.17 6.73 -1.22
CA VAL A 38 6.81 7.34 -2.50
C VAL A 38 5.77 8.43 -2.26
N PRO A 39 6.01 9.71 -2.65
CA PRO A 39 5.04 10.79 -2.43
C PRO A 39 3.70 10.54 -3.13
N GLN A 40 3.72 9.82 -4.25
CA GLN A 40 2.55 9.46 -5.03
C GLN A 40 1.84 8.25 -4.44
N ILE A 41 0.57 8.42 -4.09
CA ILE A 41 -0.32 7.32 -3.75
C ILE A 41 -1.06 6.87 -4.99
N LEU A 42 -1.19 5.55 -5.16
CA LEU A 42 -2.03 4.94 -6.18
C LEU A 42 -3.50 5.03 -5.77
N GLU A 43 -4.25 5.88 -6.46
CA GLU A 43 -5.69 6.11 -6.24
C GLU A 43 -6.57 5.44 -7.30
N GLY A 44 -6.02 5.11 -8.47
CA GLY A 44 -6.74 4.42 -9.55
C GLY A 44 -5.90 4.20 -10.83
N GLU A 45 -6.58 4.23 -11.97
CA GLU A 45 -5.97 3.96 -13.29
C GLU A 45 -5.18 5.15 -13.83
N ASP A 46 -5.64 6.37 -13.54
CA ASP A 46 -5.13 7.59 -14.17
C ASP A 46 -3.73 7.96 -13.65
N ASP A 47 -3.39 7.54 -12.43
CA ASP A 47 -2.11 7.78 -11.78
C ASP A 47 -1.17 6.56 -11.80
N TYR A 48 -1.62 5.42 -12.34
CA TYR A 48 -0.83 4.18 -12.37
C TYR A 48 0.53 4.34 -13.08
N LYS A 49 0.58 5.08 -14.19
CA LYS A 49 1.83 5.26 -14.95
C LYS A 49 2.88 5.98 -14.13
N ASP A 50 2.53 7.09 -13.50
CA ASP A 50 3.46 7.86 -12.67
C ASP A 50 3.82 7.12 -11.38
N TRP A 51 2.83 6.46 -10.76
CA TRP A 51 3.03 5.64 -9.58
C TRP A 51 4.03 4.50 -9.84
N SER A 52 3.82 3.73 -10.91
CA SER A 52 4.65 2.55 -11.22
C SER A 52 6.11 2.93 -11.48
N VAL A 53 6.35 4.02 -12.21
CA VAL A 53 7.72 4.55 -12.43
C VAL A 53 8.39 4.90 -11.11
N ARG A 54 7.69 5.59 -10.20
CA ARG A 54 8.25 6.01 -8.90
C ARG A 54 8.53 4.83 -7.98
N VAL A 55 7.60 3.89 -7.86
CA VAL A 55 7.79 2.68 -7.03
C VAL A 55 8.90 1.81 -7.61
N LYS A 56 8.93 1.58 -8.93
CA LYS A 56 10.01 0.83 -9.58
C LYS A 56 11.38 1.47 -9.31
N THR A 57 11.49 2.79 -9.47
CA THR A 57 12.74 3.53 -9.19
C THR A 57 13.17 3.39 -7.73
N TYR A 58 12.23 3.48 -6.79
CA TYR A 58 12.52 3.26 -5.38
C TYR A 58 13.05 1.84 -5.12
N LEU A 59 12.37 0.81 -5.62
CA LEU A 59 12.77 -0.58 -5.44
C LEU A 59 14.15 -0.87 -6.07
N LEU A 60 14.42 -0.31 -7.25
CA LEU A 60 15.75 -0.39 -7.89
C LEU A 60 16.83 0.27 -7.02
N SER A 61 16.57 1.44 -6.43
CA SER A 61 17.54 2.11 -5.54
C SER A 61 17.87 1.32 -4.26
N LYS A 62 17.00 0.37 -3.91
CA LYS A 62 17.10 -0.48 -2.72
C LYS A 62 17.57 -1.89 -3.03
N ASP A 63 17.85 -2.20 -4.29
CA ASP A 63 18.17 -3.56 -4.75
C ASP A 63 17.05 -4.57 -4.44
N LEU A 64 15.80 -4.12 -4.59
CA LEU A 64 14.59 -4.89 -4.28
C LEU A 64 13.76 -5.24 -5.52
N TRP A 65 14.12 -4.75 -6.70
CA TRP A 65 13.31 -4.96 -7.90
C TRP A 65 13.30 -6.42 -8.37
N ASP A 66 14.38 -7.17 -8.13
CA ASP A 66 14.50 -8.56 -8.55
C ASP A 66 13.41 -9.47 -7.98
N VAL A 67 12.90 -9.18 -6.78
CA VAL A 67 11.78 -9.94 -6.17
C VAL A 67 10.42 -9.65 -6.82
N VAL A 68 10.32 -8.62 -7.67
CA VAL A 68 9.13 -8.30 -8.46
C VAL A 68 9.14 -9.07 -9.79
N GLU A 69 10.32 -9.27 -10.36
CA GLU A 69 10.49 -9.95 -11.66
C GLU A 69 10.62 -11.47 -11.52
N SER A 70 11.19 -11.94 -10.41
CA SER A 70 11.49 -13.35 -10.18
C SER A 70 10.35 -14.10 -9.48
N GLU A 71 10.22 -15.38 -9.78
CA GLU A 71 9.38 -16.28 -9.00
C GLU A 71 10.01 -16.55 -7.62
N PRO A 72 9.19 -16.90 -6.61
CA PRO A 72 9.71 -17.36 -5.33
C PRO A 72 10.65 -18.56 -5.54
N PRO A 73 11.86 -18.55 -4.95
CA PRO A 73 12.76 -19.68 -5.05
C PRO A 73 12.12 -20.92 -4.40
N GLU A 74 12.36 -22.09 -4.99
CA GLU A 74 12.18 -23.36 -4.29
C GLU A 74 13.05 -23.32 -3.01
N GLN A 75 12.68 -24.06 -1.96
CA GLN A 75 13.34 -23.97 -0.65
C GLN A 75 14.77 -24.59 -0.66
N GLU A 76 15.61 -24.16 -1.59
CA GLU A 76 17.01 -24.52 -1.71
C GLU A 76 17.85 -23.50 -0.93
N GLY A 77 18.59 -23.99 0.07
CA GLY A 77 19.47 -23.16 0.90
C GLY A 77 18.72 -22.29 1.92
N VAL A 78 18.92 -22.58 3.21
CA VAL A 78 18.31 -21.80 4.33
C VAL A 78 18.71 -20.32 4.28
N GLY A 79 19.91 -20.01 3.77
CA GLY A 79 20.44 -18.64 3.65
C GLY A 79 19.75 -17.82 2.57
N ASP A 80 19.70 -18.33 1.34
CA ASP A 80 19.18 -17.63 0.17
C ASP A 80 17.67 -17.42 0.28
N PHE A 81 16.93 -18.43 0.76
CA PHE A 81 15.50 -18.29 1.02
C PHE A 81 15.19 -17.26 2.11
N LYS A 82 16.05 -17.13 3.13
CA LYS A 82 15.89 -16.12 4.18
C LYS A 82 16.13 -14.70 3.63
N ALA A 83 17.16 -14.51 2.82
CA ALA A 83 17.44 -13.24 2.17
C ALA A 83 16.30 -12.82 1.23
N TRP A 84 15.85 -13.75 0.38
CA TRP A 84 14.70 -13.53 -0.51
C TRP A 84 13.44 -13.13 0.27
N ARG A 85 13.09 -13.86 1.34
CA ARG A 85 11.91 -13.55 2.17
C ARG A 85 11.95 -12.14 2.75
N LYS A 86 13.13 -11.68 3.18
CA LYS A 86 13.32 -10.33 3.70
C LYS A 86 13.10 -9.28 2.60
N ASN A 87 13.74 -9.45 1.46
CA ASN A 87 13.63 -8.51 0.33
C ASN A 87 12.20 -8.46 -0.21
N ASN A 88 11.53 -9.61 -0.31
CA ASN A 88 10.12 -9.70 -0.65
C ASN A 88 9.24 -8.95 0.36
N ALA A 89 9.44 -9.16 1.67
CA ALA A 89 8.64 -8.44 2.67
C ALA A 89 8.85 -6.92 2.61
N GLU A 90 10.07 -6.45 2.39
CA GLU A 90 10.39 -5.02 2.29
C GLU A 90 9.80 -4.38 1.03
N ALA A 91 9.90 -5.05 -0.11
CA ALA A 91 9.33 -4.59 -1.37
C ALA A 91 7.79 -4.54 -1.31
N LEU A 92 7.17 -5.60 -0.80
CA LEU A 92 5.71 -5.67 -0.61
C LEU A 92 5.22 -4.55 0.31
N HIS A 93 5.93 -4.29 1.41
CA HIS A 93 5.58 -3.21 2.33
C HIS A 93 5.66 -1.83 1.66
N ALA A 94 6.68 -1.58 0.83
CA ALA A 94 6.79 -0.34 0.07
C ALA A 94 5.62 -0.16 -0.93
N ILE A 95 5.23 -1.23 -1.64
CA ILE A 95 4.06 -1.22 -2.54
C ILE A 95 2.79 -0.92 -1.73
N GLN A 96 2.57 -1.62 -0.61
CA GLN A 96 1.41 -1.43 0.25
C GLN A 96 1.30 0.00 0.80
N LEU A 97 2.40 0.59 1.26
CA LEU A 97 2.45 1.98 1.74
C LEU A 97 2.14 3.01 0.65
N SER A 98 2.41 2.67 -0.61
CA SER A 98 2.13 3.53 -1.75
C SER A 98 0.70 3.36 -2.31
N CYS A 99 -0.11 2.45 -1.75
CA CYS A 99 -1.48 2.25 -2.16
C CYS A 99 -2.47 3.08 -1.33
N GLY A 100 -3.47 3.64 -2.01
CA GLY A 100 -4.56 4.38 -1.36
C GLY A 100 -5.62 3.44 -0.78
N PRO A 101 -6.60 3.97 -0.01
CA PRO A 101 -7.66 3.16 0.59
C PRO A 101 -8.50 2.37 -0.41
N ARG A 102 -8.57 2.81 -1.68
CA ARG A 102 -9.30 2.11 -2.75
C ARG A 102 -8.49 0.99 -3.41
N THR A 103 -7.17 1.10 -3.45
CA THR A 103 -6.30 0.17 -4.20
C THR A 103 -5.62 -0.85 -3.31
N PHE A 104 -5.33 -0.49 -2.05
CA PHE A 104 -4.76 -1.40 -1.05
C PHE A 104 -5.57 -2.71 -0.86
N PRO A 105 -6.92 -2.71 -0.80
CA PRO A 105 -7.69 -3.94 -0.63
C PRO A 105 -7.40 -5.01 -1.70
N SER A 106 -7.01 -4.62 -2.91
CA SER A 106 -6.69 -5.55 -4.01
C SER A 106 -5.42 -6.38 -3.74
N ILE A 107 -4.53 -5.89 -2.88
CA ILE A 107 -3.24 -6.53 -2.58
C ILE A 107 -3.05 -6.92 -1.11
N ARG A 108 -4.02 -6.64 -0.24
CA ARG A 108 -3.92 -6.85 1.22
C ARG A 108 -3.49 -8.27 1.59
N ASP A 109 -4.05 -9.26 0.91
CA ASP A 109 -3.89 -10.68 1.25
C ASP A 109 -2.77 -11.35 0.40
N LYS A 110 -1.96 -10.57 -0.32
CA LYS A 110 -0.84 -11.08 -1.11
C LYS A 110 0.42 -11.23 -0.25
N ALA A 111 1.01 -12.41 -0.26
CA ALA A 111 2.29 -12.69 0.43
C ALA A 111 3.53 -12.46 -0.45
N ASN A 112 3.33 -12.39 -1.77
CA ASN A 112 4.39 -12.24 -2.77
C ASN A 112 4.32 -10.84 -3.40
N THR A 113 5.46 -10.16 -3.46
CA THR A 113 5.60 -8.81 -4.05
C THR A 113 5.24 -8.84 -5.52
N LYS A 114 5.75 -9.82 -6.26
CA LYS A 114 5.42 -10.02 -7.68
C LYS A 114 3.90 -10.15 -7.88
N ALA A 115 3.24 -11.01 -7.12
CA ALA A 115 1.79 -11.18 -7.20
C ALA A 115 1.01 -9.90 -6.88
N ALA A 116 1.49 -9.09 -5.93
CA ALA A 116 0.90 -7.78 -5.64
C ALA A 116 1.07 -6.81 -6.81
N TRP A 117 2.29 -6.70 -7.36
CA TRP A 117 2.59 -5.86 -8.52
C TRP A 117 1.77 -6.24 -9.75
N ASP A 118 1.74 -7.54 -10.09
CA ASP A 118 1.00 -8.08 -11.24
C ASP A 118 -0.51 -7.83 -11.10
N THR A 119 -1.04 -7.91 -9.88
CA THR A 119 -2.45 -7.58 -9.59
C THR A 119 -2.73 -6.10 -9.86
N LEU A 120 -1.89 -5.19 -9.36
CA LEU A 120 -2.05 -3.75 -9.58
C LEU A 120 -1.92 -3.40 -11.06
N GLU A 121 -0.95 -3.99 -11.76
CA GLU A 121 -0.80 -3.79 -13.20
C GLU A 121 -2.03 -4.29 -13.95
N THR A 122 -2.53 -5.48 -13.63
CA THR A 122 -3.73 -6.03 -14.28
C THR A 122 -4.97 -5.16 -14.03
N LEU A 123 -5.11 -4.53 -12.87
CA LEU A 123 -6.28 -3.72 -12.55
C LEU A 123 -6.18 -2.29 -13.08
N PHE A 124 -5.01 -1.67 -12.98
CA PHE A 124 -4.84 -0.23 -13.15
C PHE A 124 -4.02 0.16 -14.39
N ASN A 125 -3.30 -0.77 -15.01
CA ASN A 125 -2.66 -0.52 -16.30
C ASN A 125 -3.69 -0.65 -17.44
N ARG A 126 -4.25 0.50 -17.86
CA ARG A 126 -5.23 0.59 -18.95
C ARG A 126 -4.73 -0.06 -20.25
N GLU A 127 -3.46 0.09 -20.57
CA GLU A 127 -2.86 -0.49 -21.76
C GLU A 127 -2.82 -2.01 -21.67
N LYS A 128 -2.31 -2.55 -20.56
CA LYS A 128 -2.27 -4.00 -20.35
C LYS A 128 -3.66 -4.63 -20.34
N ARG A 129 -4.66 -3.97 -19.74
CA ARG A 129 -6.06 -4.45 -19.80
C ARG A 129 -6.65 -4.43 -21.20
N ARG A 130 -6.33 -3.42 -22.01
CA ARG A 130 -6.78 -3.38 -23.41
C ARG A 130 -6.17 -4.53 -24.20
N LEU A 131 -4.89 -4.82 -23.98
CA LEU A 131 -4.21 -5.95 -24.61
C LEU A 131 -4.80 -7.29 -24.15
N SER A 132 -5.08 -7.46 -22.84
CA SER A 132 -5.68 -8.69 -22.33
C SER A 132 -7.11 -8.89 -22.84
N MET A 133 -7.92 -7.83 -22.91
CA MET A 133 -9.27 -7.87 -23.47
C MET A 133 -9.24 -8.16 -24.98
N ALA A 134 -8.35 -7.51 -25.73
CA ALA A 134 -8.19 -7.76 -27.17
C ALA A 134 -7.76 -9.21 -27.45
N ALA A 135 -6.83 -9.74 -26.67
CA ALA A 135 -6.40 -11.13 -26.76
C ALA A 135 -7.54 -12.12 -26.45
N ALA A 136 -8.48 -11.76 -25.58
CA ALA A 136 -9.65 -12.57 -25.26
C ALA A 136 -10.75 -12.53 -26.36
N ILE A 137 -10.75 -11.51 -27.22
CA ILE A 137 -11.70 -11.36 -28.33
C ILE A 137 -11.22 -12.09 -29.60
N ASN A 138 -9.90 -12.13 -29.84
CA ASN A 138 -9.28 -12.79 -31.00
C ASN A 138 -9.63 -14.29 -31.24
N PRO A 139 -10.03 -15.13 -30.25
CA PRO A 139 -10.47 -16.50 -30.53
C PRO A 139 -11.79 -16.58 -31.29
N ILE A 140 -12.62 -15.52 -31.29
CA ILE A 140 -13.99 -15.56 -31.83
C ILE A 140 -14.02 -15.27 -33.34
N GLU A 141 -13.10 -14.45 -33.87
CA GLU A 141 -13.09 -14.12 -35.30
C GLU A 141 -12.46 -15.21 -36.21
N ASN A 142 -11.84 -16.25 -35.64
CA ASN A 142 -11.29 -17.37 -36.42
C ASN A 142 -12.26 -18.56 -36.58
N THR A 143 -13.51 -18.45 -36.12
CA THR A 143 -14.56 -19.37 -36.57
C THR A 143 -15.05 -18.89 -37.93
N GLY A 144 -14.40 -19.39 -38.98
CA GLY A 144 -14.87 -19.26 -40.35
C GLY A 144 -16.32 -19.74 -40.45
N ILE A 145 -17.26 -18.81 -40.45
CA ILE A 145 -18.62 -19.05 -40.89
C ILE A 145 -18.58 -18.87 -42.41
N CYS A 146 -18.37 -19.98 -43.11
CA CYS A 146 -18.55 -20.05 -44.56
C CYS A 146 -20.04 -19.82 -44.81
N TYR A 147 -20.44 -18.61 -45.24
CA TYR A 147 -21.75 -18.46 -45.88
C TYR A 147 -21.65 -19.14 -47.24
N GLU A 148 -22.02 -20.41 -47.28
CA GLU A 148 -22.21 -21.15 -48.51
C GLU A 148 -23.36 -20.49 -49.26
N ASN A 149 -23.02 -19.71 -50.29
CA ASN A 149 -23.97 -19.14 -51.24
C ASN A 149 -24.67 -20.29 -51.99
N GLN A 150 -25.70 -20.88 -51.39
CA GLN A 150 -26.65 -21.68 -52.15
C GLN A 150 -27.63 -20.74 -52.85
N SER A 151 -27.41 -20.66 -54.16
CA SER A 151 -28.24 -20.01 -55.17
C SER A 151 -29.73 -20.08 -54.84
N ILE A 152 -30.34 -18.91 -54.61
CA ILE A 152 -31.76 -18.72 -54.92
C ILE A 152 -31.84 -18.72 -56.46
N LYS A 153 -32.14 -19.88 -57.05
CA LYS A 153 -32.66 -19.94 -58.42
C LYS A 153 -34.18 -19.76 -58.36
N TYR A 154 -34.62 -18.55 -58.67
CA TYR A 154 -35.97 -18.28 -59.14
C TYR A 154 -36.16 -18.95 -60.50
N ILE A 155 -36.98 -20.00 -60.58
CA ILE A 155 -37.99 -20.26 -61.64
C ILE A 155 -39.11 -21.08 -61.00
#